data_AF-A0A0Q8AG41-F1
#
_entry.id   AF-A0A0Q8AG41-F1
#
_cell.length_a   1.000
_cell.length_b   1.000
_cell.length_c   1.000
_cell.angle_alpha   90.00
_cell.angle_beta   90.00
_cell.angle_gamma   90.00
#
_symmetry.space_group_name_H-M   'P 1'
#
loop_
_entity.id
_entity.type
_entity.pdbx_description
1 polymer ?
#
loop_
_entity_poly.entity_id
_entity_poly.type
_entity_poly.pdbx_seq_one_letter_code
_entity_poly.pdbx_strand_id
1 'polypeptide(L)'
;MNRCIFGFILLASSSILGPLAQAQVPSTHAPLLLAQSLPNSGNNNPYNSPIRRANPNSMQGTQPSAPAIRGPNTVPVPRPPTLDNGGIGNRYPQTPAAPASSPRFIPNPPARGTPIR
;
A
#
# COMPACT_ATOMS: atom_id res chain seq x y z
N MET A 1 -19.61 70.98 15.89
CA MET A 1 -19.56 70.70 14.43
C MET A 1 -18.55 69.59 14.10
N ASN A 2 -18.40 68.59 14.98
CA ASN A 2 -17.19 67.74 15.00
C ASN A 2 -17.53 66.23 14.96
N ARG A 3 -18.83 65.90 14.82
CA ARG A 3 -19.32 64.51 14.92
C ARG A 3 -19.40 63.82 13.55
N CYS A 4 -19.52 64.61 12.47
CA CYS A 4 -19.53 64.08 11.10
C CYS A 4 -18.13 63.70 10.61
N ILE A 5 -17.08 64.38 11.10
CA ILE A 5 -15.69 64.15 10.68
C ILE A 5 -15.21 62.75 11.07
N PHE A 6 -15.55 62.28 12.27
CA PHE A 6 -15.20 60.92 12.71
C PHE A 6 -15.89 59.83 11.89
N GLY A 7 -17.12 60.07 11.42
CA GLY A 7 -17.85 59.13 10.56
C GLY A 7 -17.21 58.97 9.17
N PHE A 8 -16.74 60.08 8.59
CA PHE A 8 -16.05 60.03 7.29
C PHE A 8 -14.67 59.35 7.37
N ILE A 9 -13.95 59.52 8.48
CA ILE A 9 -12.65 58.84 8.69
C ILE A 9 -12.85 57.32 8.81
N LEU A 10 -13.89 56.86 9.52
CA LEU A 10 -14.20 55.43 9.62
C LEU A 10 -14.62 54.81 8.29
N LEU A 11 -15.44 55.51 7.50
CA LEU A 11 -15.89 55.03 6.19
C LEU A 11 -14.74 54.96 5.15
N ALA A 12 -13.80 55.91 5.22
CA ALA A 12 -12.61 55.92 4.35
C ALA A 12 -11.59 54.80 4.70
N SER A 13 -11.65 54.24 5.91
CA SER A 13 -10.72 53.21 6.38
C SER A 13 -11.12 51.78 5.98
N SER A 14 -12.36 51.57 5.49
CA SER A 14 -12.94 50.24 5.27
C SER A 14 -12.71 49.62 3.88
N SER A 15 -11.96 50.25 2.98
CA SER A 15 -11.83 49.82 1.57
C SER A 15 -10.50 49.15 1.18
N ILE A 16 -9.58 48.88 2.11
CA ILE A 16 -8.19 48.46 1.74
C ILE A 16 -7.95 46.94 1.83
N LEU A 17 -8.92 46.10 2.21
CA LEU A 17 -8.70 44.64 2.29
C LEU A 17 -9.69 43.86 1.42
N GLY A 18 -9.52 43.97 0.09
CA GLY A 18 -10.11 43.04 -0.85
C GLY A 18 -9.26 41.76 -0.94
N PRO A 19 -9.85 40.54 -0.90
CA PRO A 19 -9.10 39.34 -1.20
C PRO A 19 -8.75 39.33 -2.69
N LEU A 20 -7.45 39.36 -3.01
CA LEU A 20 -6.95 39.02 -4.34
C LEU A 20 -7.19 37.52 -4.57
N ALA A 21 -8.39 37.16 -5.00
CA ALA A 21 -8.68 35.82 -5.52
C ALA A 21 -7.97 35.68 -6.87
N GLN A 22 -6.75 35.13 -6.84
CA GLN A 22 -6.03 34.67 -8.04
C GLN A 22 -6.80 33.47 -8.62
N ALA A 23 -7.62 33.70 -9.64
CA ALA A 23 -8.20 32.61 -10.42
C ALA A 23 -7.11 32.03 -11.32
N GLN A 24 -6.41 30.98 -10.87
CA GLN A 24 -5.59 30.17 -11.77
C GLN A 24 -6.52 29.50 -12.79
N VAL A 25 -6.26 29.72 -14.08
CA VAL A 25 -6.91 29.01 -15.19
C VAL A 25 -6.62 27.51 -15.01
N PRO A 26 -7.63 26.64 -14.81
CA PRO A 26 -7.39 25.21 -14.73
C PRO A 26 -6.84 24.74 -16.07
N SER A 27 -5.64 24.16 -16.06
CA SER A 27 -5.10 23.46 -17.22
C SER A 27 -6.02 22.28 -17.55
N THR A 28 -6.47 22.19 -18.79
CA THR A 28 -7.40 21.17 -19.31
C THR A 28 -6.83 19.73 -19.30
N HIS A 29 -5.65 19.54 -18.73
CA HIS A 29 -4.91 18.27 -18.72
C HIS A 29 -4.63 17.72 -17.32
N ALA A 30 -5.08 18.37 -16.24
CA ALA A 30 -4.98 17.82 -14.90
C ALA A 30 -6.37 17.36 -14.43
N PRO A 31 -6.61 16.05 -14.17
CA PRO A 31 -7.83 15.65 -13.50
C PRO A 31 -7.81 16.26 -12.09
N LEU A 32 -8.76 17.16 -11.84
CA LEU A 32 -8.98 17.75 -10.54
C LEU A 32 -9.61 16.67 -9.66
N LEU A 33 -8.77 15.89 -8.97
CA LEU A 33 -9.21 14.84 -8.03
C LEU A 33 -9.77 15.51 -6.77
N LEU A 34 -11.04 15.89 -6.83
CA LEU A 34 -11.78 16.43 -5.70
C LEU A 34 -12.02 15.28 -4.70
N ALA A 35 -11.25 15.25 -3.61
CA ALA A 35 -11.43 14.27 -2.54
C ALA A 35 -12.74 14.56 -1.78
N GLN A 36 -13.84 13.96 -2.21
CA GLN A 36 -15.14 14.07 -1.56
C GLN A 36 -15.22 13.13 -0.33
N SER A 37 -14.92 13.65 0.85
CA SER A 37 -15.41 13.08 2.11
C SER A 37 -16.74 13.75 2.47
N LEU A 38 -17.85 13.28 1.89
CA LEU A 38 -19.18 13.77 2.29
C LEU A 38 -19.51 13.28 3.72
N PRO A 39 -20.05 14.14 4.60
CA PRO A 39 -20.66 13.69 5.83
C PRO A 39 -21.74 12.67 5.49
N ASN A 40 -21.73 11.52 6.18
CA ASN A 40 -22.65 10.39 5.95
C ASN A 40 -22.39 9.51 4.70
N SER A 41 -21.24 9.65 4.05
CA SER A 41 -20.80 8.64 3.08
C SER A 41 -20.47 7.34 3.82
N GLY A 42 -21.19 6.25 3.53
CA GLY A 42 -20.97 4.91 4.11
C GLY A 42 -19.58 4.32 3.84
N ASN A 43 -18.71 5.05 3.14
CA ASN A 43 -17.32 4.72 2.88
C ASN A 43 -16.34 5.33 3.90
N ASN A 44 -16.80 5.63 5.12
CA ASN A 44 -16.00 6.20 6.20
C ASN A 44 -15.16 5.13 6.94
N ASN A 45 -14.70 4.11 6.22
CA ASN A 45 -13.76 3.13 6.76
C ASN A 45 -12.39 3.81 6.87
N PRO A 46 -11.74 3.86 8.05
CA PRO A 46 -10.44 4.52 8.24
C PRO A 46 -9.35 4.00 7.29
N TYR A 47 -9.53 2.79 6.76
CA TYR A 47 -8.59 2.16 5.84
C TYR A 47 -8.92 2.36 4.36
N ASN A 48 -10.12 2.86 3.98
CA ASN A 48 -10.57 2.93 2.59
C ASN A 48 -11.01 4.36 2.20
N SER A 49 -10.20 5.37 2.53
CA SER A 49 -10.43 6.72 2.02
C SER A 49 -9.68 6.94 0.70
N PRO A 50 -10.25 7.70 -0.25
CA PRO A 50 -9.59 8.00 -1.54
C PRO A 50 -8.18 8.59 -1.40
N ILE A 51 -7.92 9.32 -0.31
CA ILE A 51 -6.61 9.91 0.01
C ILE A 51 -5.63 8.86 0.55
N ARG A 52 -6.10 7.84 1.29
CA ARG A 52 -5.22 6.86 1.95
C ARG A 52 -5.03 5.57 1.16
N ARG A 53 -5.97 5.16 0.29
CA ARG A 53 -5.85 3.96 -0.58
C ARG A 53 -6.38 4.21 -1.99
N ALA A 54 -5.57 4.83 -2.83
CA ALA A 54 -5.86 4.88 -4.26
C ALA A 54 -5.66 3.51 -4.95
N ASN A 55 -4.77 2.66 -4.42
CA ASN A 55 -4.49 1.32 -4.92
C ASN A 55 -4.97 0.28 -3.89
N PRO A 56 -5.95 -0.58 -4.22
CA PRO A 56 -6.45 -1.62 -3.33
C PRO A 56 -5.36 -2.53 -2.74
N ASN A 57 -4.29 -2.78 -3.49
CA ASN A 57 -3.19 -3.68 -3.10
C ASN A 57 -2.04 -2.95 -2.37
N SER A 58 -2.04 -1.61 -2.33
CA SER A 58 -1.01 -0.84 -1.64
C SER A 58 -1.45 -0.48 -0.22
N MET A 59 -0.57 -0.68 0.75
CA MET A 59 -0.76 -0.23 2.14
C MET A 59 -0.04 1.08 2.45
N GLN A 60 0.72 1.65 1.51
CA GLN A 60 1.46 2.90 1.70
C GLN A 60 0.50 4.02 2.13
N GLY A 61 0.75 4.64 3.28
CA GLY A 61 -0.11 5.69 3.83
C GLY A 61 -1.35 5.22 4.61
N THR A 62 -1.59 3.90 4.72
CA THR A 62 -2.61 3.34 5.64
C THR A 62 -2.06 2.68 6.88
N GLN A 63 -0.78 2.31 6.88
CA GLN A 63 -0.19 1.72 8.07
C GLN A 63 0.08 2.81 9.11
N PRO A 64 -0.26 2.56 10.39
CA PRO A 64 0.17 3.43 11.48
C PRO A 64 1.69 3.61 11.44
N SER A 65 2.15 4.86 11.51
CA SER A 65 3.58 5.16 11.59
C SER A 65 4.19 4.75 12.94
N ALA A 66 3.36 4.71 13.98
CA ALA A 66 3.75 4.27 15.31
C ALA A 66 3.63 2.74 15.44
N PRO A 67 4.71 2.05 15.86
CA PRO A 67 4.62 0.64 16.24
C PRO A 67 3.62 0.46 17.38
N ALA A 68 2.88 -0.66 17.36
CA ALA A 68 2.03 -1.02 18.48
C ALA A 68 2.87 -1.17 19.75
N ILE A 69 2.52 -0.41 20.80
CA ILE A 69 3.18 -0.52 22.11
C ILE A 69 2.85 -1.90 22.68
N ARG A 70 3.87 -2.76 22.79
CA ARG A 70 3.74 -4.09 23.40
C ARG A 70 4.14 -4.00 24.87
N GLY A 71 3.25 -4.42 25.77
CA GLY A 71 3.59 -4.59 27.18
C GLY A 71 4.61 -5.73 27.40
N PRO A 72 5.20 -5.85 28.60
CA PRO A 72 6.12 -6.93 28.92
C PRO A 72 5.43 -8.28 28.72
N ASN A 73 5.99 -9.10 27.83
CA ASN A 73 5.46 -10.40 27.48
C ASN A 73 6.19 -11.49 28.29
N THR A 74 5.44 -12.24 29.12
CA THR A 74 5.97 -13.38 29.88
C THR A 74 5.93 -14.69 29.10
N VAL A 75 5.32 -14.68 27.92
CA VAL A 75 5.19 -15.86 27.06
C VAL A 75 6.45 -16.01 26.20
N PRO A 76 6.99 -17.23 26.03
CA PRO A 76 8.06 -17.50 25.10
C PRO A 76 7.72 -17.00 23.69
N VAL A 77 8.68 -16.34 23.04
CA VAL A 77 8.51 -15.88 21.66
C VAL A 77 8.34 -17.10 20.75
N PRO A 78 7.22 -17.20 20.00
CA PRO A 78 7.04 -18.28 19.03
C PRO A 78 8.16 -18.23 17.99
N ARG A 79 8.77 -19.39 17.69
CA ARG A 79 9.79 -19.45 16.63
C ARG A 79 9.15 -19.08 15.29
N PRO A 80 9.77 -18.24 14.47
CA PRO A 80 9.27 -17.91 13.14
C PRO A 80 9.05 -19.18 12.29
N PRO A 81 8.02 -19.23 11.44
CA PRO A 81 7.83 -20.35 10.52
C PRO A 81 9.01 -20.40 9.53
N THR A 82 9.69 -21.54 9.49
CA THR A 82 10.77 -21.86 8.55
C THR A 82 10.45 -23.15 7.80
N LEU A 83 11.28 -23.49 6.82
CA LEU A 83 11.23 -24.80 6.18
C LEU A 83 11.57 -25.90 7.19
N ASP A 84 12.66 -25.74 7.94
CA ASP A 84 13.16 -26.76 8.87
C ASP A 84 12.16 -27.10 9.99
N ASN A 85 11.45 -26.09 10.52
CA ASN A 85 10.40 -26.30 11.50
C ASN A 85 9.01 -26.54 10.87
N GLY A 86 8.90 -26.45 9.55
CA GLY A 86 7.71 -26.64 8.69
C GLY A 86 6.54 -25.72 8.92
N GLY A 87 6.78 -24.55 9.50
CA GLY A 87 5.80 -23.48 9.42
C GLY A 87 5.56 -23.00 7.98
N ILE A 88 6.47 -23.30 7.04
CA ILE A 88 6.34 -22.90 5.61
C ILE A 88 5.64 -23.99 4.74
N GLY A 89 5.35 -25.19 5.28
CA GLY A 89 4.58 -26.23 4.57
C GLY A 89 5.29 -26.93 3.40
N ASN A 90 6.39 -26.37 2.88
CA ASN A 90 7.17 -26.93 1.77
C ASN A 90 8.30 -27.87 2.22
N ARG A 91 8.13 -28.58 3.35
CA ARG A 91 9.16 -29.56 3.78
C ARG A 91 9.21 -30.72 2.79
N TYR A 92 10.42 -31.07 2.35
CA TYR A 92 10.64 -32.37 1.75
C TYR A 92 10.34 -33.46 2.79
N PRO A 93 9.79 -34.63 2.36
CA PRO A 93 9.65 -35.77 3.25
C PRO A 93 11.00 -36.10 3.89
N GLN A 94 11.09 -36.05 5.22
CA GLN A 94 12.34 -36.40 5.94
C GLN A 94 12.71 -37.86 5.72
N THR A 95 11.73 -38.69 5.38
CA THR A 95 11.93 -40.06 4.93
C THR A 95 11.24 -40.20 3.58
N PRO A 96 11.97 -40.10 2.47
CA PRO A 96 11.44 -40.49 1.17
C PRO A 96 11.01 -41.95 1.25
N ALA A 97 9.75 -42.24 0.90
CA ALA A 97 9.31 -43.62 0.77
C ALA A 97 10.17 -44.31 -0.30
N ALA A 98 10.59 -45.55 -0.03
CA ALA A 98 11.32 -46.34 -1.00
C ALA A 98 10.46 -46.47 -2.28
N PRO A 99 11.05 -46.38 -3.49
CA PRO A 99 10.32 -46.61 -4.73
C PRO A 99 9.61 -47.97 -4.69
N ALA A 100 8.33 -48.00 -5.07
CA ALA A 100 7.51 -49.21 -5.04
C ALA A 100 7.95 -50.28 -6.05
N SER A 101 8.82 -49.93 -7.01
CA SER A 101 9.31 -50.83 -8.04
C SER A 101 10.78 -50.56 -8.36
N SER A 102 11.44 -51.59 -8.90
CA SER A 102 12.80 -51.48 -9.41
C SER A 102 12.87 -50.49 -10.57
N PRO A 103 13.98 -49.73 -10.72
CA PRO A 103 14.16 -48.84 -11.85
C PRO A 103 14.10 -49.61 -13.17
N ARG A 104 13.35 -49.07 -14.15
CA ARG A 104 13.30 -49.63 -15.50
C ARG A 104 14.52 -49.14 -16.28
N PHE A 105 15.48 -50.03 -16.51
CA PHE A 105 16.58 -49.75 -17.43
C PHE A 105 16.06 -49.77 -18.87
N ILE A 106 16.31 -48.69 -19.60
CA ILE A 106 16.18 -48.70 -21.06
C ILE A 106 17.40 -49.37 -21.67
N PRO A 107 17.25 -50.14 -22.76
CA PRO A 107 18.40 -50.71 -23.47
C PRO A 107 19.35 -49.62 -23.95
N ASN A 108 20.65 -49.91 -23.95
CA ASN A 108 21.62 -49.00 -24.55
C ASN A 108 21.30 -48.80 -26.04
N PRO A 109 21.43 -47.57 -26.56
CA PRO A 109 21.23 -47.31 -27.99
C PRO A 109 22.22 -48.14 -28.82
N PRO A 110 21.86 -48.47 -30.08
CA PRO A 110 22.73 -49.23 -30.96
C PRO A 110 24.08 -48.52 -31.15
N ALA A 111 25.15 -49.30 -31.28
CA ALA A 111 26.48 -48.78 -31.56
C ALA A 111 26.44 -47.90 -32.81
N ARG A 112 27.06 -46.72 -32.74
CA ARG A 112 27.22 -45.84 -33.91
C ARG A 112 28.07 -46.61 -34.93
N GLY A 113 27.51 -46.83 -36.12
CA GLY A 113 28.15 -47.62 -37.17
C GLY A 113 29.58 -47.17 -37.47
N THR A 114 30.44 -48.12 -37.82
CA THR A 114 31.83 -47.87 -38.24
C THR A 114 31.87 -46.99 -39.49
N PRO A 115 32.73 -45.96 -39.56
CA PRO A 115 32.86 -45.15 -40.76
C PRO A 115 33.36 -46.03 -41.92
N ILE A 116 32.64 -45.96 -43.03
CA ILE A 116 33.01 -46.62 -44.29
C ILE A 116 34.25 -45.91 -44.83
N ARG A 117 35.33 -46.66 -45.07
CA ARG A 117 36.60 -46.16 -45.60
C ARG A 117 36.57 -46.09 -47.12
#